data_AF-A0A2D7XI59-F1
#
_entry.id   AF-A0A2D7XI59-F1
#
_cell.length_a   1.000
_cell.length_b   1.000
_cell.length_c   1.000
_cell.angle_alpha   90.00
_cell.angle_beta   90.00
_cell.angle_gamma   90.00
#
_symmetry.space_group_name_H-M   'P 1'
#
loop_
_entity.id
_entity.type
_entity.pdbx_description
1 polymer ?
#
loop_
_entity_poly.entity_id
_entity_poly.type
_entity_poly.pdbx_seq_one_letter_code
_entity_poly.pdbx_strand_id
1 'polypeptide(L)'
;MTPQQYAEVAAQILKDRAGKLGDYQELYENLAARLNLSFKKKLKPGERFYASDAVKFHIENKLARMDCGEANSDHNLDGGNYFFIHGGLTDESGKQ
;
A
#
# COMPACT_ATOMS: atom_id res chain seq x y z
N MET A 1 -18.13 22.90 -5.84
CA MET A 1 -16.94 22.70 -6.69
C MET A 1 -17.33 21.92 -7.92
N THR A 2 -16.78 22.27 -9.08
CA THR A 2 -16.88 21.45 -10.29
C THR A 2 -15.87 20.30 -10.25
N PRO A 3 -16.06 19.22 -11.02
CA PRO A 3 -15.07 18.13 -11.12
C PRO A 3 -13.65 18.62 -11.45
N GLN A 4 -13.51 19.64 -12.30
CA GLN A 4 -12.22 20.27 -12.62
C GLN A 4 -11.55 20.88 -11.37
N GLN A 5 -12.32 21.60 -10.56
CA GLN A 5 -11.81 22.23 -9.34
C GLN A 5 -11.36 21.18 -8.30
N TYR A 6 -12.05 20.04 -8.23
CA TYR A 6 -11.59 18.91 -7.40
C TYR A 6 -10.26 18.33 -7.90
N ALA A 7 -10.08 18.21 -9.21
CA ALA A 7 -8.84 17.72 -9.80
C ALA A 7 -7.66 18.68 -9.56
N GLU A 8 -7.88 19.99 -9.68
CA GLU A 8 -6.87 21.02 -9.40
C GLU A 8 -6.44 21.03 -7.93
N VAL A 9 -7.41 20.94 -7.01
CA VAL A 9 -7.13 20.84 -5.56
C VAL A 9 -6.36 19.56 -5.25
N ALA A 10 -6.77 18.42 -5.82
CA ALA A 10 -6.07 17.16 -5.64
C ALA A 10 -4.63 17.23 -6.17
N ALA A 11 -4.41 17.81 -7.36
CA ALA A 11 -3.09 18.00 -7.94
C ALA A 11 -2.19 18.89 -7.06
N GLN A 12 -2.74 19.99 -6.51
CA GLN A 12 -1.99 20.86 -5.61
C GLN A 12 -1.63 20.16 -4.30
N ILE A 13 -2.56 19.41 -3.70
CA ILE A 13 -2.30 18.60 -2.50
C ILE A 13 -1.21 17.58 -2.78
N LEU A 14 -1.23 16.91 -3.93
CA LEU A 14 -0.21 15.95 -4.32
C LEU A 14 1.15 16.63 -4.49
N LYS A 15 1.20 17.81 -5.11
CA LYS A 15 2.42 18.61 -5.29
C LYS A 15 3.00 19.07 -3.93
N ASP A 16 2.16 19.55 -3.03
CA ASP A 16 2.58 20.00 -1.69
C ASP A 16 3.08 18.84 -0.83
N ARG A 17 2.48 17.66 -1.01
CA ARG A 17 2.91 16.43 -0.33
C ARG A 17 4.20 15.86 -0.93
N ALA A 18 4.49 16.09 -2.22
CA ALA A 18 5.75 15.69 -2.85
C ALA A 18 6.96 16.28 -2.12
N GLY A 19 6.87 17.55 -1.72
CA GLY A 19 7.94 18.22 -0.98
C GLY A 19 8.12 17.75 0.47
N LYS A 20 7.18 16.97 1.02
CA LYS A 20 7.18 16.52 2.42
C LYS A 20 7.32 15.00 2.59
N LEU A 21 6.94 14.21 1.59
CA LEU A 21 6.82 12.76 1.70
C LEU A 21 7.91 11.98 0.94
N GLY A 22 8.96 12.68 0.47
CA GLY A 22 10.04 12.09 -0.33
C GLY A 22 9.70 11.95 -1.81
N ASP A 23 10.64 11.38 -2.59
CA ASP A 23 10.46 11.17 -4.02
C ASP A 23 9.36 10.11 -4.28
N TYR A 24 8.25 10.56 -4.87
CA TYR A 24 7.15 9.67 -5.22
C TYR A 24 7.53 8.59 -6.23
N GLN A 25 8.47 8.88 -7.13
CA GLN A 25 8.91 7.91 -8.11
C GLN A 25 9.60 6.74 -7.42
N GLU A 26 10.58 7.03 -6.55
CA GLU A 26 11.29 6.01 -5.77
C GLU A 26 10.34 5.15 -4.94
N LEU A 27 9.37 5.79 -4.27
CA LEU A 27 8.34 5.07 -3.52
C LEU A 27 7.54 4.10 -4.40
N TYR A 28 7.00 4.57 -5.52
CA TYR A 28 6.12 3.73 -6.34
C TYR A 28 6.90 2.65 -7.09
N GLU A 29 8.17 2.90 -7.44
CA GLU A 29 9.08 1.88 -7.95
C GLU A 29 9.37 0.80 -6.90
N ASN A 30 9.67 1.18 -5.65
CA ASN A 30 9.85 0.23 -4.54
C ASN A 30 8.56 -0.55 -4.24
N LEU A 31 7.41 0.13 -4.19
CA LEU A 31 6.13 -0.53 -4.00
C LEU A 31 5.84 -1.53 -5.12
N ALA A 32 6.08 -1.17 -6.39
CA ALA A 32 5.90 -2.07 -7.52
C ALA A 32 6.80 -3.32 -7.39
N ALA A 33 8.06 -3.14 -6.99
CA ALA A 33 8.97 -4.26 -6.73
C ALA A 33 8.46 -5.18 -5.61
N ARG A 34 8.05 -4.61 -4.48
CA ARG A 34 7.46 -5.34 -3.34
C ARG A 34 6.22 -6.13 -3.72
N LEU A 35 5.28 -5.51 -4.45
CA LEU A 35 4.06 -6.17 -4.90
C LEU A 35 4.34 -7.31 -5.87
N ASN A 36 5.26 -7.12 -6.83
CA ASN A 36 5.66 -8.18 -7.74
C ASN A 36 6.27 -9.39 -7.01
N LEU A 37 7.02 -9.15 -5.93
CA LEU A 37 7.59 -10.22 -5.11
C LEU A 37 6.49 -10.91 -4.27
N SER A 38 5.70 -10.14 -3.53
CA SER A 38 4.66 -10.66 -2.63
C SER A 38 3.52 -11.36 -3.36
N PHE A 39 3.15 -10.88 -4.56
CA PHE A 39 2.05 -11.42 -5.36
C PHE A 39 2.50 -12.24 -6.57
N LYS A 40 3.79 -12.58 -6.71
CA LYS A 40 4.32 -13.32 -7.88
C LYS A 40 3.47 -14.55 -8.27
N LYS A 41 2.96 -15.28 -7.27
CA LYS A 41 2.12 -16.46 -7.50
C LYS A 41 0.67 -16.09 -7.86
N LYS A 42 0.14 -15.00 -7.31
CA LYS A 42 -1.23 -14.49 -7.48
C LYS A 42 -1.47 -13.75 -8.79
N LEU A 43 -0.41 -13.30 -9.45
CA LEU A 43 -0.48 -12.64 -10.77
C LEU A 43 -0.62 -13.62 -11.95
N LYS A 44 -0.71 -14.93 -11.68
CA LYS A 44 -0.86 -15.96 -12.73
C LYS A 44 -2.32 -16.07 -13.20
N PRO A 45 -2.56 -16.44 -14.47
CA PRO A 45 -3.92 -16.69 -14.96
C PRO A 45 -4.67 -17.71 -14.10
N GLY A 46 -5.92 -17.41 -13.76
CA GLY A 46 -6.80 -18.31 -12.98
C GLY A 46 -6.69 -18.17 -11.46
N GLU A 47 -5.71 -17.42 -10.95
CA GLU A 47 -5.60 -17.16 -9.52
C GLU A 47 -6.63 -16.12 -9.05
N ARG A 48 -7.18 -16.35 -7.86
CA ARG A 48 -8.12 -15.45 -7.21
C ARG A 48 -7.43 -14.57 -6.19
N PHE A 49 -7.88 -13.32 -6.15
CA PHE A 49 -7.51 -12.35 -5.15
C PHE A 49 -8.50 -12.41 -3.98
N TYR A 50 -8.00 -12.51 -2.76
CA TYR A 50 -8.79 -12.61 -1.54
C TYR A 50 -8.65 -11.37 -0.66
N ALA A 51 -9.46 -11.28 0.39
CA ALA A 51 -9.37 -10.19 1.35
C ALA A 51 -7.97 -10.09 1.99
N SER A 52 -7.33 -11.24 2.29
CA SER A 52 -5.95 -11.27 2.80
C SER A 52 -4.95 -10.66 1.80
N ASP A 53 -5.13 -10.88 0.50
CA ASP A 53 -4.30 -10.27 -0.53
C ASP A 53 -4.47 -8.75 -0.56
N ALA A 54 -5.69 -8.23 -0.37
CA ALA A 54 -5.94 -6.79 -0.28
C ALA A 54 -5.27 -6.16 0.94
N VAL A 55 -5.32 -6.84 2.10
CA VAL A 55 -4.61 -6.38 3.30
C VAL A 55 -3.09 -6.47 3.11
N LYS A 56 -2.59 -7.51 2.42
CA LYS A 56 -1.17 -7.65 2.10
C LYS A 56 -0.67 -6.51 1.22
N PHE A 57 -1.48 -6.02 0.28
CA PHE A 57 -1.16 -4.80 -0.48
C PHE A 57 -0.95 -3.60 0.44
N HIS A 58 -1.84 -3.39 1.42
CA HIS A 58 -1.70 -2.28 2.37
C HIS A 58 -0.45 -2.40 3.24
N ILE A 59 -0.07 -3.62 3.64
CA ILE A 59 1.21 -3.88 4.32
C ILE A 59 2.37 -3.42 3.43
N GLU A 60 2.46 -3.90 2.19
CA GLU A 60 3.56 -3.53 1.29
C GLU A 60 3.63 -2.03 1.01
N ASN A 61 2.47 -1.36 0.89
CA ASN A 61 2.40 0.08 0.75
C ASN A 61 2.95 0.82 1.97
N LYS A 62 2.64 0.38 3.19
CA LYS A 62 3.19 1.00 4.41
C LYS A 62 4.68 0.73 4.55
N LEU A 63 5.14 -0.47 4.23
CA LEU A 63 6.57 -0.80 4.22
C LEU A 63 7.33 0.05 3.19
N ALA A 64 6.82 0.21 1.96
CA ALA A 64 7.45 1.06 0.95
C ALA A 64 7.54 2.53 1.40
N ARG A 65 6.52 3.03 2.10
CA ARG A 65 6.53 4.39 2.69
C ARG A 65 7.58 4.56 3.78
N MET A 66 7.86 3.50 4.55
CA MET A 66 8.92 3.51 5.56
C MET A 66 10.31 3.41 4.95
N ASP A 67 10.46 2.67 3.84
CA ASP A 67 11.74 2.53 3.13
C ASP A 67 12.14 3.81 2.37
N CYS A 68 11.18 4.46 1.68
CA CYS A 68 11.44 5.56 0.75
C CYS A 68 11.01 6.95 1.27
N GLY A 69 10.37 7.01 2.44
CA GLY A 69 9.86 8.24 3.04
C GLY A 69 10.35 8.41 4.47
N GLU A 70 9.63 9.23 5.25
CA GLU A 70 9.85 9.32 6.69
C GLU A 70 9.06 8.22 7.41
N ALA A 71 9.76 7.31 8.09
CA ALA A 71 9.16 6.33 8.98
C ALA A 71 8.52 7.03 10.20
N ASN A 72 7.34 7.62 10.00
CA ASN A 72 6.56 8.23 11.07
C ASN A 72 5.71 7.18 11.81
N SER A 73 5.25 7.55 13.01
CA SER A 73 4.46 6.67 13.89
C SER A 73 3.23 6.11 13.19
N ASP A 74 2.59 6.88 12.32
CA ASP A 74 1.36 6.48 11.64
C ASP A 74 1.63 5.31 10.67
N HIS A 75 2.76 5.34 9.97
CA HIS A 75 3.15 4.25 9.07
C HIS A 75 3.45 2.95 9.82
N ASN A 76 4.08 3.05 11.00
CA ASN A 76 4.35 1.92 11.87
C ASN A 76 3.06 1.31 12.46
N LEU A 77 2.18 2.16 13.00
CA LEU A 77 0.91 1.73 13.60
C LEU A 77 -0.02 1.11 12.57
N ASP A 78 -0.18 1.76 11.40
CA ASP A 78 -0.96 1.20 10.31
C ASP A 78 -0.36 -0.10 9.80
N GLY A 79 0.97 -0.17 9.65
CA GLY A 79 1.68 -1.40 9.28
C GLY A 79 1.36 -2.55 10.24
N GLY A 80 1.49 -2.32 11.55
CA GLY A 80 1.16 -3.30 12.59
C GLY A 80 -0.30 -3.75 12.55
N ASN A 81 -1.23 -2.82 12.39
CA ASN A 81 -2.66 -3.13 12.27
C ASN A 81 -2.95 -4.02 11.05
N TYR A 82 -2.36 -3.71 9.89
CA TYR A 82 -2.56 -4.54 8.71
C TYR A 82 -1.90 -5.91 8.84
N PHE A 83 -0.74 -6.03 9.49
CA PHE A 83 -0.15 -7.33 9.82
C PHE A 83 -1.08 -8.19 10.68
N PHE A 84 -1.69 -7.60 11.71
CA PHE A 84 -2.64 -8.30 12.57
C PHE A 84 -3.87 -8.79 11.78
N ILE A 85 -4.49 -7.90 10.98
CA ILE A 85 -5.67 -8.25 10.17
C ILE A 85 -5.31 -9.33 9.14
N HIS A 86 -4.16 -9.21 8.48
CA HIS A 86 -3.70 -10.21 7.52
C HIS A 86 -3.55 -11.58 8.17
N GLY A 87 -2.91 -11.64 9.35
CA GLY A 87 -2.78 -12.87 10.12
C GLY A 87 -4.13 -13.53 10.42
N GLY A 88 -5.10 -12.75 10.91
CA GLY A 88 -6.46 -13.25 11.16
C GLY A 88 -7.12 -13.84 9.91
N LEU A 89 -7.03 -13.15 8.77
CA LEU A 89 -7.62 -13.61 7.51
C LEU A 89 -6.92 -14.86 6.92
N THR A 90 -5.61 -15.03 7.15
CA THR A 90 -4.90 -16.23 6.69
C THR A 90 -5.07 -17.41 7.63
N ASP A 91 -5.16 -17.18 8.93
CA ASP A 91 -5.34 -18.24 9.93
C ASP A 91 -6.75 -18.83 9.91
N GLU A 92 -7.77 -18.02 9.61
CA GLU A 92 -9.15 -18.48 9.46
C GLU A 92 -9.38 -19.29 8.18
N SER A 93 -8.61 -19.01 7.11
CA SER A 93 -8.69 -19.75 5.84
C SER A 93 -8.14 -21.19 5.90
N GLY A 94 -7.42 -21.53 6.97
CA GLY A 94 -6.94 -22.89 7.26
C GLY A 94 -7.86 -23.72 8.18
N LYS A 95 -8.99 -23.16 8.62
CA LYS A 95 -9.95 -23.81 9.54
C LYS A 95 -11.30 -24.16 8.90
N GLN A 96 -11.41 -24.14 7.56
CA GLN A 96 -12.59 -24.61 6.82
C GLN A 96 -12.26 -25.86 6.00
#